data_AF-A0A8J4S2V2-F1
#
_entry.id   AF-A0A8J4S2V2-F1
#
_cell.length_a   1.000
_cell.length_b   1.000
_cell.length_c   1.000
_cell.angle_alpha   90.00
_cell.angle_beta   90.00
_cell.angle_gamma   90.00
#
_symmetry.space_group_name_H-M   'P 1'
#
loop_
_entity.id
_entity.type
_entity.pdbx_description
1 polymer ?
#
loop_
_entity_poly.entity_id
_entity_poly.type
_entity_poly.pdbx_seq_one_letter_code
_entity_poly.pdbx_strand_id
1 'polypeptide(L)'
;MDRRSGILAIVEDKPGITRDRIYGIGEWNGKPFSIIDTGGIEIDGEDVILKSIRMQAELAIEEADVIVFMCDAKAGITQSDEEVAEMLYRSGKPIVVAVNKVDNIGRSELIYEFYGFGFGDPIGVSGSHGTGVGDLLDAIVEKLPELEEETYDDDVIRVALIGRPNVGKSSLVNAILGEERVIVSDVAGTTRDAIDTPFEKDGQRYVLIDTAGMRKRGKVYETTEKYSVMRAMRAIERADVVLIVINGEEGIIEQDKHIAGYAFEAGHNWPLYFRFRGGKGIATAIGVLVTLALIPALWGTALASVLAANQLDVIMWTRGEDQSTEINTKHTNQRFLPDAELSPRIQATTDMATAVEGASAVLIVAPSSAMRSVAHQLKAHYKPEMLIIHATKGFETESLKRMSTVISEELECEEGRVVVLSGPSHAEEVVKRCPTTVVVASLDKASAEAAQGLFMNAYFRVYTNRDMIGVELAGAFKNIIALGAGMSDGLNFGDNAKAALLTRGLAEITRIGVEMGANPLTFSGLAGIGDLVVTATSQHSRNWRAGSLLGKGQKLDDVLSSMGMVVEGIRTTQAAHFISQKYGVQMPIADQLYHVLFQERQPRDAVEALMGRDPKTEMEVMTLETWEQWHS
;
A
#
# COMPACT_ATOMS: atom_id res chain seq x y z
N MET A 1 0.09 21.33 -11.69
CA MET A 1 0.26 19.99 -12.28
C MET A 1 1.74 19.62 -12.33
N ASP A 2 2.20 18.86 -11.34
CA ASP A 2 3.46 18.12 -11.43
C ASP A 2 3.20 16.85 -12.28
N ARG A 3 4.01 16.61 -13.32
CA ARG A 3 3.85 15.50 -14.29
C ARG A 3 4.18 14.13 -13.69
N ARG A 4 3.95 13.91 -12.39
CA ARG A 4 4.30 12.68 -11.66
C ARG A 4 3.11 11.89 -11.10
N SER A 5 1.88 12.38 -11.23
CA SER A 5 0.69 11.56 -10.99
C SER A 5 0.22 10.92 -12.31
N GLY A 6 0.05 9.60 -12.30
CA GLY A 6 -0.54 8.85 -13.40
C GLY A 6 -1.94 9.38 -13.75
N ILE A 7 -2.33 9.15 -14.99
CA ILE A 7 -3.62 9.52 -15.57
C ILE A 7 -4.75 8.96 -14.69
N LEU A 8 -5.48 9.81 -13.95
CA LEU A 8 -6.63 9.44 -13.11
C LEU A 8 -7.93 9.22 -13.91
N ALA A 9 -8.01 9.75 -15.14
CA ALA A 9 -9.17 9.60 -16.01
C ALA A 9 -8.79 8.81 -17.28
N ILE A 10 -9.44 7.67 -17.54
CA ILE A 10 -9.18 6.84 -18.72
C ILE A 10 -9.41 7.69 -19.99
N VAL A 11 -8.36 7.93 -20.77
CA VAL A 11 -8.47 8.58 -22.08
C VAL A 11 -8.57 7.48 -23.14
N GLU A 12 -9.79 7.10 -23.50
CA GLU A 12 -10.08 6.22 -24.65
C GLU A 12 -11.11 6.88 -25.57
N ASP A 13 -10.94 6.74 -26.89
CA ASP A 13 -11.70 7.40 -27.97
C ASP A 13 -13.15 6.90 -28.13
N LYS A 14 -13.74 6.25 -27.10
CA LYS A 14 -15.13 5.80 -27.08
C LYS A 14 -15.90 6.55 -25.98
N PRO A 15 -16.97 7.29 -26.32
CA PRO A 15 -17.86 7.87 -25.32
C PRO A 15 -18.47 6.76 -24.44
N GLY A 16 -18.44 6.92 -23.10
CA GLY A 16 -19.28 6.13 -22.19
C GLY A 16 -18.63 5.21 -21.13
N ILE A 17 -17.34 5.31 -20.80
CA ILE A 17 -16.65 4.27 -19.97
C ILE A 17 -16.14 4.70 -18.58
N THR A 18 -16.90 5.45 -17.80
CA THR A 18 -16.64 5.60 -16.35
C THR A 18 -17.90 5.33 -15.56
N ARG A 19 -17.96 4.20 -14.83
CA ARG A 19 -19.15 3.78 -14.02
C ARG A 19 -19.15 4.37 -12.60
N ASP A 20 -18.04 4.95 -12.16
CA ASP A 20 -17.87 5.49 -10.81
C ASP A 20 -17.50 6.98 -10.89
N ARG A 21 -18.11 7.82 -10.02
CA ARG A 21 -17.73 9.23 -9.86
C ARG A 21 -16.32 9.30 -9.30
N ILE A 22 -15.44 10.04 -9.97
CA ILE A 22 -14.05 10.20 -9.55
C ILE A 22 -13.94 11.51 -8.77
N TYR A 23 -13.49 11.40 -7.52
CA TYR A 23 -13.15 12.54 -6.69
C TYR A 23 -11.65 12.79 -6.80
N GLY A 24 -11.27 14.04 -7.03
CA GLY A 24 -9.89 14.49 -7.04
C GLY A 24 -9.70 15.69 -6.11
N ILE A 25 -8.49 15.87 -5.60
CA ILE A 25 -8.10 17.05 -4.84
C ILE A 25 -7.05 17.79 -5.66
N GLY A 26 -7.23 19.11 -5.80
CA GLY A 26 -6.32 19.99 -6.50
C GLY A 26 -5.95 21.20 -5.65
N GLU A 27 -4.79 21.79 -5.95
CA GLU A 27 -4.40 23.09 -5.43
C GLU A 27 -3.91 23.93 -6.61
N TRP A 28 -4.40 25.17 -6.71
CA TRP A 28 -3.96 26.13 -7.71
C TRP A 28 -3.93 27.54 -7.12
N ASN A 29 -2.83 28.26 -7.33
CA ASN A 29 -2.58 29.57 -6.71
C ASN A 29 -2.80 29.61 -5.18
N GLY A 30 -2.46 28.53 -4.48
CA GLY A 30 -2.60 28.42 -3.01
C GLY A 30 -4.04 28.21 -2.52
N LYS A 31 -5.01 28.04 -3.43
CA LYS A 31 -6.38 27.69 -3.09
C LYS A 31 -6.60 26.19 -3.31
N PRO A 32 -6.83 25.40 -2.25
CA PRO A 32 -7.22 24.00 -2.38
C PRO A 32 -8.68 23.91 -2.84
N PHE A 33 -8.99 22.91 -3.68
CA PHE A 33 -10.34 22.63 -4.14
C PHE A 33 -10.51 21.13 -4.43
N SER A 34 -11.74 20.65 -4.32
CA SER A 34 -12.12 19.32 -4.77
C SER A 34 -12.68 19.38 -6.19
N ILE A 35 -12.39 18.37 -7.00
CA ILE A 35 -12.96 18.17 -8.34
C ILE A 35 -13.76 16.88 -8.34
N ILE A 36 -14.97 16.94 -8.89
CA ILE A 36 -15.89 15.81 -8.97
C ILE A 36 -16.19 15.57 -10.44
N ASP A 37 -15.81 14.40 -10.96
CA ASP A 37 -16.21 13.96 -12.29
C ASP A 37 -17.61 13.34 -12.26
N THR A 38 -18.46 13.76 -13.18
CA THR A 38 -19.89 13.40 -13.22
C THR A 38 -20.21 12.20 -14.12
N GLY A 39 -19.18 11.49 -14.60
CA GLY A 39 -19.29 10.35 -15.52
C GLY A 39 -20.25 9.20 -15.11
N GLY A 40 -20.97 8.71 -16.13
CA GLY A 40 -21.65 7.40 -16.27
C GLY A 40 -22.92 7.03 -15.51
N ILE A 41 -24.07 7.08 -16.20
CA ILE A 41 -25.08 6.01 -16.15
C ILE A 41 -25.52 5.72 -17.60
N GLU A 42 -25.08 4.61 -18.18
CA GLU A 42 -25.69 4.08 -19.41
C GLU A 42 -27.02 3.39 -19.04
N ILE A 43 -28.11 3.83 -19.66
CA ILE A 43 -29.32 3.02 -19.78
C ILE A 43 -29.64 3.01 -21.27
N ASP A 44 -29.71 1.81 -21.86
CA ASP A 44 -29.89 1.62 -23.30
C ASP A 44 -31.12 2.36 -23.86
N GLY A 45 -30.91 3.16 -24.92
CA GLY A 45 -31.96 3.79 -25.73
C GLY A 45 -31.74 5.30 -26.01
N GLU A 46 -32.04 5.78 -27.22
CA GLU A 46 -31.84 7.18 -27.65
C GLU A 46 -32.59 8.19 -26.76
N ASP A 47 -33.83 7.90 -26.33
CA ASP A 47 -34.62 8.75 -25.41
C ASP A 47 -34.09 8.74 -23.96
N VAL A 48 -33.25 7.77 -23.61
CA VAL A 48 -32.80 7.55 -22.23
C VAL A 48 -31.44 8.22 -21.95
N ILE A 49 -30.62 8.42 -22.99
CA ILE A 49 -29.35 9.16 -22.91
C ILE A 49 -29.60 10.61 -22.46
N LEU A 50 -30.58 11.30 -23.06
CA LEU A 50 -30.94 12.67 -22.68
C LEU A 50 -31.39 12.77 -21.22
N LYS A 51 -32.15 11.78 -20.74
CA LYS A 51 -32.58 11.71 -19.34
C LYS A 51 -31.41 11.50 -18.37
N SER A 52 -30.41 10.71 -18.77
CA SER A 52 -29.19 10.47 -17.99
C SER A 52 -28.32 11.73 -17.91
N ILE A 53 -28.08 12.39 -19.06
CA ILE A 53 -27.34 13.66 -19.14
C ILE A 53 -27.99 14.73 -18.27
N ARG A 54 -29.32 14.86 -18.36
CA ARG A 54 -30.09 15.79 -17.53
C ARG A 54 -29.92 15.50 -16.04
N MET A 55 -30.03 14.24 -15.63
CA MET A 55 -29.87 13.85 -14.23
C MET A 55 -28.45 14.13 -13.72
N GLN A 56 -27.42 13.94 -14.56
CA GLN A 56 -26.04 14.29 -14.22
C GLN A 56 -25.86 15.80 -14.02
N ALA A 57 -26.42 16.61 -14.93
CA ALA A 57 -26.37 18.06 -14.84
C ALA A 57 -27.10 18.59 -13.58
N GLU A 58 -28.28 18.06 -13.23
CA GLU A 58 -29.00 18.46 -12.01
C GLU A 58 -28.17 18.17 -10.74
N LEU A 59 -27.49 17.03 -10.69
CA LEU A 59 -26.66 16.67 -9.54
C LEU A 59 -25.38 17.51 -9.46
N ALA A 60 -24.73 17.77 -10.60
CA ALA A 60 -23.59 18.67 -10.67
C ALA A 60 -23.96 20.09 -10.20
N ILE A 61 -25.15 20.56 -10.61
CA ILE A 61 -25.71 21.83 -10.20
C ILE A 61 -25.96 21.87 -8.69
N GLU A 62 -26.46 20.81 -8.06
CA GLU A 62 -26.69 20.83 -6.61
C GLU A 62 -25.37 20.89 -5.82
N GLU A 63 -24.37 20.10 -6.23
CA GLU A 63 -23.16 19.81 -5.46
C GLU A 63 -22.04 20.87 -5.61
N ALA A 64 -21.87 21.46 -6.80
CA ALA A 64 -20.69 22.27 -7.09
C ALA A 64 -20.81 23.73 -6.62
N ASP A 65 -19.72 24.32 -6.10
CA ASP A 65 -19.65 25.78 -5.89
C ASP A 65 -19.40 26.53 -7.21
N VAL A 66 -18.66 25.89 -8.13
CA VAL A 66 -18.38 26.38 -9.49
C VAL A 66 -18.54 25.21 -10.46
N ILE A 67 -19.26 25.40 -11.56
CA ILE A 67 -19.52 24.36 -12.56
C ILE A 67 -18.61 24.54 -13.77
N VAL A 68 -17.92 23.48 -14.16
CA VAL A 68 -17.16 23.42 -15.43
C VAL A 68 -18.04 22.76 -16.48
N PHE A 69 -18.54 23.53 -17.44
CA PHE A 69 -19.33 23.01 -18.55
C PHE A 69 -18.42 22.68 -19.73
N MET A 70 -18.20 21.39 -19.98
CA MET A 70 -17.24 20.91 -20.97
C MET A 70 -17.92 20.59 -22.30
N CYS A 71 -17.46 21.21 -23.39
CA CYS A 71 -17.98 21.02 -24.75
C CYS A 71 -16.89 20.54 -25.72
N ASP A 72 -17.27 19.96 -26.85
CA ASP A 72 -16.33 19.52 -27.90
C ASP A 72 -16.28 20.53 -29.05
N ALA A 73 -15.12 21.15 -29.25
CA ALA A 73 -14.89 22.14 -30.32
C ALA A 73 -15.13 21.61 -31.74
N LYS A 74 -14.97 20.30 -31.96
CA LYS A 74 -15.10 19.67 -33.29
C LYS A 74 -16.55 19.28 -33.59
N ALA A 75 -17.34 18.98 -32.56
CA ALA A 75 -18.75 18.64 -32.69
C ALA A 75 -19.65 19.88 -32.78
N GLY A 76 -19.19 20.99 -32.19
CA GLY A 76 -19.96 22.23 -32.06
C GLY A 76 -21.08 22.12 -31.02
N ILE A 77 -21.97 23.11 -30.98
CA ILE A 77 -23.11 23.09 -30.05
C ILE A 77 -24.11 22.01 -30.48
N THR A 78 -24.37 21.05 -29.60
CA THR A 78 -25.40 20.03 -29.80
C THR A 78 -26.70 20.38 -29.06
N GLN A 79 -27.81 19.74 -29.44
CA GLN A 79 -29.09 19.91 -28.74
C GLN A 79 -29.00 19.54 -27.25
N SER A 80 -28.21 18.52 -26.90
CA SER A 80 -27.95 18.16 -25.50
C SER A 80 -27.20 19.26 -24.75
N ASP A 81 -26.27 19.96 -25.42
CA ASP A 81 -25.55 21.07 -24.79
C ASP A 81 -26.48 22.26 -24.53
N GLU A 82 -27.40 22.56 -25.45
CA GLU A 82 -28.41 23.62 -25.27
C GLU A 82 -29.34 23.32 -24.09
N GLU A 83 -29.82 22.07 -23.95
CA GLU A 83 -30.67 21.66 -22.85
C GLU A 83 -29.96 21.75 -21.49
N VAL A 84 -28.70 21.29 -21.42
CA VAL A 84 -27.89 21.41 -20.20
C VAL A 84 -27.58 22.87 -19.89
N ALA A 85 -27.27 23.68 -20.90
CA ALA A 85 -27.06 25.11 -20.74
C ALA A 85 -28.31 25.81 -20.16
N GLU A 86 -29.52 25.48 -20.62
CA GLU A 86 -30.73 26.05 -20.00
C GLU A 86 -30.85 25.73 -18.51
N MET A 87 -30.48 24.52 -18.11
CA MET A 87 -30.53 24.08 -16.72
C MET A 87 -29.47 24.78 -15.87
N LEU A 88 -28.24 24.85 -16.39
CA LEU A 88 -27.12 25.56 -15.76
C LEU A 88 -27.46 27.04 -15.58
N TYR A 89 -28.05 27.69 -16.58
CA TYR A 89 -28.46 29.09 -16.51
C TYR A 89 -29.48 29.33 -15.39
N ARG A 90 -30.46 28.43 -15.22
CA ARG A 90 -31.46 28.51 -14.14
C ARG A 90 -30.88 28.27 -12.76
N SER A 91 -29.72 27.62 -12.64
CA SER A 91 -29.10 27.34 -11.34
C SER A 91 -28.61 28.60 -10.61
N GLY A 92 -28.24 29.65 -11.35
CA GLY A 92 -27.61 30.85 -10.82
C GLY A 92 -26.20 30.64 -10.26
N LYS A 93 -25.61 29.46 -10.43
CA LYS A 93 -24.24 29.16 -9.98
C LYS A 93 -23.18 29.71 -10.95
N PRO A 94 -21.96 30.03 -10.47
CA PRO A 94 -20.85 30.39 -11.34
C PRO A 94 -20.50 29.25 -12.30
N ILE A 95 -20.48 29.54 -13.61
CA ILE A 95 -20.19 28.56 -14.67
C ILE A 95 -18.92 28.99 -15.42
N VAL A 96 -18.08 28.02 -15.77
CA VAL A 96 -16.91 28.19 -16.65
C VAL A 96 -17.06 27.24 -17.82
N VAL A 97 -17.07 27.75 -19.05
CA VAL A 97 -17.23 26.94 -20.26
C VAL A 97 -15.86 26.52 -20.77
N ALA A 98 -15.61 25.21 -20.82
CA ALA A 98 -14.37 24.61 -21.29
C ALA A 98 -14.59 23.94 -22.66
N VAL A 99 -14.04 24.51 -23.73
CA VAL A 99 -14.19 24.02 -25.09
C VAL A 99 -12.98 23.13 -25.42
N ASN A 100 -13.15 21.82 -25.35
CA ASN A 100 -12.07 20.83 -25.48
C ASN A 100 -11.76 20.46 -26.95
N LYS A 101 -10.60 19.84 -27.19
CA LYS A 101 -10.05 19.45 -28.52
C LYS A 101 -9.63 20.62 -29.40
N VAL A 102 -9.22 21.74 -28.78
CA VAL A 102 -8.62 22.90 -29.46
C VAL A 102 -7.11 22.67 -29.61
N ASP A 103 -6.74 21.74 -30.50
CA ASP A 103 -5.36 21.24 -30.62
C ASP A 103 -4.41 22.21 -31.36
N ASN A 104 -4.92 23.25 -32.01
CA ASN A 104 -4.14 24.14 -32.88
C ASN A 104 -4.51 25.61 -32.64
N ILE A 105 -3.50 26.45 -32.37
CA ILE A 105 -3.62 27.85 -31.89
C ILE A 105 -4.40 28.76 -32.87
N GLY A 106 -4.55 28.35 -34.14
CA GLY A 106 -5.31 29.08 -35.16
C GLY A 106 -6.84 28.84 -35.20
N ARG A 107 -7.42 28.06 -34.27
CA ARG A 107 -8.85 27.70 -34.25
C ARG A 107 -9.68 28.53 -33.26
N SER A 108 -9.37 29.81 -33.09
CA SER A 108 -10.23 30.76 -32.34
C SER A 108 -11.66 30.82 -32.91
N GLU A 109 -11.84 30.52 -34.20
CA GLU A 109 -13.15 30.53 -34.86
C GLU A 109 -14.12 29.46 -34.32
N LEU A 110 -13.61 28.31 -33.88
CA LEU A 110 -14.43 27.22 -33.34
C LEU A 110 -14.98 27.54 -31.94
N ILE A 111 -14.46 28.57 -31.27
CA ILE A 111 -14.92 28.95 -29.93
C ILE A 111 -16.08 29.95 -30.04
N TYR A 112 -16.21 30.68 -31.16
CA TYR A 112 -17.19 31.77 -31.29
C TYR A 112 -18.64 31.33 -31.10
N GLU A 113 -19.01 30.14 -31.54
CA GLU A 113 -20.38 29.66 -31.38
C GLU A 113 -20.75 29.43 -29.90
N PHE A 114 -19.79 29.00 -29.07
CA PHE A 114 -19.99 28.71 -27.64
C PHE A 114 -20.25 29.94 -26.78
N TYR A 115 -19.98 31.15 -27.30
CA TYR A 115 -20.48 32.39 -26.70
C TYR A 115 -22.02 32.43 -26.65
N GLY A 116 -22.70 31.67 -27.52
CA GLY A 116 -24.15 31.57 -27.59
C GLY A 116 -24.81 31.09 -26.29
N PHE A 117 -24.07 30.38 -25.42
CA PHE A 117 -24.59 29.95 -24.11
C PHE A 117 -24.77 31.09 -23.10
N GLY A 118 -24.07 32.22 -23.29
CA GLY A 118 -24.22 33.38 -22.40
C GLY A 118 -23.58 33.23 -21.00
N PHE A 119 -22.65 32.28 -20.82
CA PHE A 119 -21.93 32.05 -19.55
C PHE A 119 -20.61 32.83 -19.38
N GLY A 120 -20.33 33.77 -20.29
CA GLY A 120 -19.08 34.53 -20.32
C GLY A 120 -18.14 34.03 -21.43
N ASP A 121 -16.84 34.28 -21.27
CA ASP A 121 -15.81 33.91 -22.24
C ASP A 121 -15.50 32.41 -22.17
N PRO A 122 -15.76 31.63 -23.24
CA PRO A 122 -15.39 30.22 -23.28
C PRO A 122 -13.88 30.03 -23.41
N ILE A 123 -13.34 29.06 -22.67
CA ILE A 123 -11.90 28.79 -22.60
C ILE A 123 -11.58 27.55 -23.44
N GLY A 124 -10.76 27.73 -24.47
CA GLY A 124 -10.30 26.63 -25.33
C GLY A 124 -9.23 25.79 -24.63
N VAL A 125 -9.46 24.48 -24.54
CA VAL A 125 -8.53 23.52 -23.93
C VAL A 125 -8.20 22.36 -24.86
N SER A 126 -7.02 21.76 -24.68
CA SER A 126 -6.65 20.48 -25.29
C SER A 126 -6.22 19.53 -24.19
N GLY A 127 -7.11 18.59 -23.83
CA GLY A 127 -6.83 17.59 -22.79
C GLY A 127 -5.63 16.69 -23.10
N SER A 128 -5.35 16.41 -24.39
CA SER A 128 -4.22 15.57 -24.82
C SER A 128 -2.87 16.29 -24.75
N HIS A 129 -2.85 17.60 -24.98
CA HIS A 129 -1.63 18.41 -25.03
C HIS A 129 -1.44 19.31 -23.80
N GLY A 130 -2.45 19.41 -22.92
CA GLY A 130 -2.46 20.22 -21.70
C GLY A 130 -2.54 21.73 -21.96
N THR A 131 -2.86 22.16 -23.19
CA THR A 131 -2.96 23.58 -23.56
C THR A 131 -4.27 24.18 -23.05
N GLY A 132 -4.24 25.43 -22.55
CA GLY A 132 -5.42 26.16 -22.04
C GLY A 132 -5.91 25.72 -20.64
N VAL A 133 -5.34 24.66 -20.07
CA VAL A 133 -5.73 24.14 -18.74
C VAL A 133 -5.39 25.12 -17.62
N GLY A 134 -4.29 25.87 -17.76
CA GLY A 134 -3.93 26.92 -16.78
C GLY A 134 -4.98 28.03 -16.72
N ASP A 135 -5.36 28.57 -17.87
CA ASP A 135 -6.38 29.62 -17.99
C ASP A 135 -7.74 29.13 -17.44
N LEU A 136 -8.08 27.86 -17.69
CA LEU A 136 -9.26 27.22 -17.12
C LEU A 136 -9.21 27.17 -15.59
N LEU A 137 -8.08 26.79 -15.01
CA LEU A 137 -7.90 26.72 -13.56
C LEU A 137 -7.94 28.11 -12.91
N ASP A 138 -7.35 29.13 -13.54
CA ASP A 138 -7.41 30.51 -13.08
C ASP A 138 -8.87 30.99 -12.99
N ALA A 139 -9.67 30.75 -14.05
CA ALA A 139 -11.08 31.13 -14.09
C ALA A 139 -11.95 30.38 -13.06
N ILE A 140 -11.61 29.13 -12.75
CA ILE A 140 -12.30 28.35 -11.71
C ILE A 140 -12.01 28.96 -10.33
N VAL A 141 -10.72 29.17 -10.02
CA VAL A 141 -10.27 29.62 -8.70
C VAL A 141 -10.68 31.06 -8.39
N GLU A 142 -10.85 31.90 -9.41
CA GLU A 142 -11.42 33.25 -9.28
C GLU A 142 -12.89 33.22 -8.85
N LYS A 143 -13.65 32.21 -9.30
CA LYS A 143 -15.09 32.09 -9.01
C LYS A 143 -15.40 31.27 -7.75
N LEU A 144 -14.41 30.58 -7.18
CA LEU A 144 -14.57 29.85 -5.92
C LEU A 144 -14.83 30.83 -4.77
N PRO A 145 -15.74 30.49 -3.83
CA PRO A 145 -15.97 31.31 -2.65
C PRO A 145 -14.68 31.44 -1.82
N GLU A 146 -14.52 32.57 -1.11
CA GLU A 146 -13.45 32.70 -0.12
C GLU A 146 -13.71 31.72 1.03
N LEU A 147 -12.71 30.93 1.39
CA LEU A 147 -12.74 30.06 2.56
C LEU A 147 -12.49 30.94 3.79
N GLU A 148 -13.52 31.22 4.58
CA GLU A 148 -13.32 31.76 5.93
C GLU A 148 -12.74 30.64 6.80
N GLU A 149 -11.48 30.77 7.23
CA GLU A 149 -10.91 29.89 8.25
C GLU A 149 -11.64 30.14 9.58
N GLU A 150 -12.51 29.21 9.97
CA GLU A 150 -13.03 29.18 11.34
C GLU A 150 -11.90 28.77 12.30
N THR A 151 -11.27 29.77 12.92
CA THR A 151 -10.20 29.54 13.90
C THR A 151 -10.80 29.19 15.26
N TYR A 152 -10.68 27.92 15.66
CA TYR A 152 -10.75 27.54 17.07
C TYR A 152 -9.37 27.75 17.71
N ASP A 153 -9.32 28.00 19.02
CA ASP A 153 -8.03 28.03 19.74
C ASP A 153 -7.31 26.67 19.60
N ASP A 154 -5.97 26.67 19.54
CA ASP A 154 -5.14 25.46 19.35
C ASP A 154 -5.38 24.36 20.41
N ASP A 155 -5.91 24.72 21.58
CA ASP A 155 -6.21 23.78 22.67
C ASP A 155 -7.63 23.21 22.61
N VAL A 156 -8.41 23.47 21.55
CA VAL A 156 -9.76 22.92 21.37
C VAL A 156 -9.70 21.71 20.44
N ILE A 157 -10.13 20.55 20.94
CA ILE A 157 -10.22 19.32 20.13
C ILE A 157 -11.56 19.26 19.40
N ARG A 158 -11.52 19.23 18.07
CA ARG A 158 -12.71 19.16 17.20
C ARG A 158 -13.07 17.71 16.93
N VAL A 159 -14.29 17.32 17.29
CA VAL A 159 -14.77 15.93 17.20
C VAL A 159 -16.00 15.86 16.30
N ALA A 160 -15.93 15.10 15.22
CA ALA A 160 -17.09 14.83 14.35
C ALA A 160 -17.71 13.47 14.65
N LEU A 161 -19.05 13.39 14.70
CA LEU A 161 -19.78 12.12 14.79
C LEU A 161 -20.47 11.84 13.45
N ILE A 162 -19.98 10.85 12.72
CA ILE A 162 -20.50 10.45 11.41
C ILE A 162 -21.15 9.06 11.46
N GLY A 163 -21.92 8.74 10.44
CA GLY A 163 -22.64 7.47 10.33
C GLY A 163 -24.00 7.66 9.69
N ARG A 164 -24.64 6.55 9.30
CA ARG A 164 -25.94 6.57 8.62
C ARG A 164 -27.05 7.22 9.46
N PRO A 165 -28.15 7.68 8.84
CA PRO A 165 -29.35 8.07 9.57
C PRO A 165 -29.76 7.04 10.63
N ASN A 166 -30.23 7.50 11.80
CA ASN A 166 -30.82 6.68 12.86
C ASN A 166 -29.92 5.60 13.54
N VAL A 167 -28.61 5.54 13.28
CA VAL A 167 -27.67 4.60 13.93
C VAL A 167 -27.39 4.87 15.42
N GLY A 168 -28.00 5.90 16.00
CA GLY A 168 -27.83 6.26 17.42
C GLY A 168 -26.91 7.45 17.71
N LYS A 169 -26.46 8.19 16.68
CA LYS A 169 -25.59 9.38 16.83
C LYS A 169 -26.11 10.39 17.88
N SER A 170 -27.39 10.78 17.78
CA SER A 170 -28.01 11.73 18.73
C SER A 170 -28.05 11.18 20.16
N SER A 171 -28.21 9.88 20.35
CA SER A 171 -28.18 9.27 21.68
C SER A 171 -26.78 9.34 22.29
N LEU A 172 -25.74 9.12 21.48
CA LEU A 172 -24.34 9.24 21.90
C LEU A 172 -23.96 10.68 22.24
N VAL A 173 -24.35 11.66 21.40
CA VAL A 173 -24.14 13.09 21.70
C VAL A 173 -24.77 13.47 23.04
N ASN A 174 -26.02 13.07 23.29
CA ASN A 174 -26.69 13.38 24.55
C ASN A 174 -26.02 12.71 25.76
N ALA A 175 -25.47 11.51 25.60
CA ALA A 175 -24.70 10.84 26.65
C ALA A 175 -23.40 11.59 26.95
N ILE A 176 -22.67 12.02 25.91
CA ILE A 176 -21.44 12.81 26.03
C ILE A 176 -21.70 14.14 26.75
N LEU A 177 -22.83 14.80 26.44
CA LEU A 177 -23.19 16.08 27.03
C LEU A 177 -23.87 15.97 28.41
N GLY A 178 -24.30 14.77 28.82
CA GLY A 178 -25.18 14.54 29.97
C GLY A 178 -24.51 14.04 31.25
N GLU A 179 -23.22 13.67 31.22
CA GLU A 179 -22.45 13.32 32.42
C GLU A 179 -21.85 14.58 33.06
N GLU A 180 -21.97 14.70 34.38
CA GLU A 180 -21.87 15.95 35.15
C GLU A 180 -20.66 16.87 34.81
N ARG A 181 -20.99 18.15 34.56
CA ARG A 181 -20.13 19.34 34.35
C ARG A 181 -19.59 19.58 32.94
N VAL A 182 -20.48 19.62 31.94
CA VAL A 182 -20.24 20.43 30.74
C VAL A 182 -20.59 21.89 31.03
N ILE A 183 -19.59 22.75 31.22
CA ILE A 183 -19.81 24.21 31.17
C ILE A 183 -19.88 24.60 29.70
N VAL A 184 -21.07 24.93 29.22
CA VAL A 184 -21.22 25.55 27.89
C VAL A 184 -20.68 26.97 28.02
N SER A 185 -19.49 27.22 27.48
CA SER A 185 -18.92 28.56 27.38
C SER A 185 -19.46 29.25 26.13
N ASP A 186 -19.99 30.45 26.29
CA ASP A 186 -20.24 31.37 25.18
C ASP A 186 -18.89 31.97 24.75
N VAL A 187 -18.15 31.25 23.91
CA VAL A 187 -16.94 31.81 23.29
C VAL A 187 -17.40 32.89 22.31
N ALA A 188 -17.07 34.14 22.64
CA ALA A 188 -17.33 35.30 21.80
C ALA A 188 -16.52 35.18 20.49
N GLY A 189 -17.20 34.83 19.40
CA GLY A 189 -16.55 34.73 18.07
C GLY A 189 -17.34 34.00 16.99
N THR A 190 -18.43 33.30 17.29
CA THR A 190 -19.17 32.52 16.28
C THR A 190 -20.16 33.39 15.49
N THR A 191 -19.70 33.95 14.38
CA THR A 191 -20.62 34.48 13.37
C THR A 191 -21.22 33.34 12.53
N ARG A 192 -22.53 33.21 12.69
CA ARG A 192 -23.58 32.83 11.73
C ARG A 192 -24.02 31.38 11.53
N ASP A 193 -23.28 30.34 11.93
CA ASP A 193 -23.83 28.98 11.94
C ASP A 193 -23.75 28.31 13.32
N ALA A 194 -24.85 28.39 14.08
CA ALA A 194 -25.03 27.80 15.40
C ALA A 194 -25.19 26.27 15.35
N ILE A 195 -24.22 25.57 14.76
CA ILE A 195 -24.29 24.14 14.46
C ILE A 195 -23.39 23.30 15.38
N ASP A 196 -22.27 23.84 15.85
CA ASP A 196 -21.31 23.09 16.66
C ASP A 196 -21.59 23.21 18.17
N THR A 197 -21.28 22.16 18.93
CA THR A 197 -21.51 22.14 20.38
C THR A 197 -20.18 22.11 21.13
N PRO A 198 -19.76 23.20 21.79
CA PRO A 198 -18.62 23.17 22.69
C PRO A 198 -18.96 22.39 23.97
N PHE A 199 -17.98 21.67 24.50
CA PHE A 199 -18.05 21.07 25.83
C PHE A 199 -16.65 20.99 26.46
N GLU A 200 -16.59 20.93 27.79
CA GLU A 200 -15.34 20.76 28.54
C GLU A 200 -15.44 19.47 29.36
N LYS A 201 -14.35 18.68 29.36
CA LYS A 201 -14.24 17.49 30.20
C LYS A 201 -12.81 17.37 30.73
N ASP A 202 -12.69 17.18 32.04
CA ASP A 202 -11.39 17.03 32.73
C ASP A 202 -10.39 18.16 32.45
N GLY A 203 -10.88 19.39 32.24
CA GLY A 203 -10.07 20.57 31.92
C GLY A 203 -9.64 20.72 30.45
N GLN A 204 -10.05 19.79 29.58
CA GLN A 204 -9.81 19.83 28.14
C GLN A 204 -11.06 20.36 27.41
N ARG A 205 -10.85 21.33 26.52
CA ARG A 205 -11.91 21.91 25.69
C ARG A 205 -12.11 21.06 24.43
N TYR A 206 -13.37 20.80 24.10
CA TYR A 206 -13.78 20.06 22.92
C TYR A 206 -14.89 20.83 22.20
N VAL A 207 -15.02 20.58 20.90
CA VAL A 207 -16.18 20.99 20.13
C VAL A 207 -16.68 19.81 19.30
N LEU A 208 -17.98 19.50 19.44
CA LEU A 208 -18.65 18.56 18.56
C LEU A 208 -19.06 19.29 17.29
N ILE A 209 -18.55 18.83 16.14
CA ILE A 209 -18.81 19.40 14.83
C ILE A 209 -20.13 18.87 14.24
N ASP A 210 -20.89 19.74 13.59
CA ASP A 210 -22.16 19.53 12.88
C ASP A 210 -23.32 18.96 13.74
N THR A 211 -23.53 19.49 14.96
CA THR A 211 -24.57 19.01 15.90
C THR A 211 -26.01 19.54 15.68
N ALA A 212 -26.25 20.51 14.79
CA ALA A 212 -27.61 21.07 14.60
C ALA A 212 -28.65 20.07 14.12
N GLY A 213 -28.25 19.13 13.24
CA GLY A 213 -29.13 18.04 12.81
C GLY A 213 -29.43 17.03 13.93
N MET A 214 -28.59 16.98 14.95
CA MET A 214 -28.64 15.99 16.03
C MET A 214 -29.41 16.46 17.27
N ARG A 215 -29.53 17.79 17.50
CA ARG A 215 -30.20 18.39 18.67
C ARG A 215 -31.72 18.51 18.59
N LYS A 216 -32.33 18.63 17.41
CA LYS A 216 -33.79 18.77 17.31
C LYS A 216 -34.48 17.41 17.33
N ARG A 217 -35.09 17.06 18.47
CA ARG A 217 -36.09 15.98 18.56
C ARG A 217 -37.27 16.31 17.65
N GLY A 218 -37.34 15.66 16.48
CA GLY A 218 -38.58 15.53 15.72
C GLY A 218 -38.47 15.93 14.26
N LYS A 219 -38.63 14.93 13.38
CA LYS A 219 -39.13 15.04 12.00
C LYS A 219 -38.69 16.29 11.25
N VAL A 220 -37.38 16.41 11.00
CA VAL A 220 -36.95 17.08 9.78
C VAL A 220 -36.86 15.98 8.74
N TYR A 221 -37.56 16.12 7.62
CA TYR A 221 -37.40 15.23 6.48
C TYR A 221 -35.92 15.32 6.09
N GLU A 222 -35.13 14.29 6.40
CA GLU A 222 -33.83 14.08 5.75
C GLU A 222 -34.14 13.77 4.29
N THR A 223 -34.34 14.82 3.51
CA THR A 223 -34.54 14.72 2.07
C THR A 223 -33.24 14.23 1.45
N THR A 224 -33.25 12.92 1.15
CA THR A 224 -32.27 12.16 0.37
C THR A 224 -30.95 11.81 1.04
N GLU A 225 -30.56 10.54 0.86
CA GLU A 225 -29.33 9.89 1.32
C GLU A 225 -28.05 10.68 1.00
N LYS A 226 -28.08 11.46 -0.08
CA LYS A 226 -26.98 12.31 -0.57
C LYS A 226 -26.62 13.43 0.40
N TYR A 227 -27.61 14.05 1.06
CA TYR A 227 -27.37 15.16 1.98
C TYR A 227 -26.66 14.69 3.27
N SER A 228 -26.94 13.46 3.72
CA SER A 228 -26.28 12.87 4.89
C SER A 228 -24.80 12.57 4.64
N VAL A 229 -24.42 12.18 3.42
CA VAL A 229 -23.02 11.92 3.04
C VAL A 229 -22.23 13.22 2.95
N MET A 230 -22.78 14.26 2.30
CA MET A 230 -22.09 15.56 2.17
C MET A 230 -21.81 16.23 3.52
N ARG A 231 -22.76 16.13 4.47
CA ARG A 231 -22.55 16.62 5.84
C ARG A 231 -21.45 15.84 6.57
N ALA A 232 -21.41 14.52 6.39
CA ALA A 232 -20.35 13.71 6.96
C ALA A 232 -18.98 14.12 6.41
N MET A 233 -18.86 14.38 5.09
CA MET A 233 -17.60 14.83 4.49
C MET A 233 -17.13 16.18 5.07
N ARG A 234 -18.00 17.18 5.13
CA ARG A 234 -17.65 18.48 5.74
C ARG A 234 -17.27 18.36 7.22
N ALA A 235 -17.93 17.48 7.96
CA ALA A 235 -17.60 17.24 9.37
C ALA A 235 -16.24 16.54 9.52
N ILE A 236 -15.90 15.61 8.61
CA ILE A 236 -14.60 14.92 8.58
C ILE A 236 -13.45 15.90 8.33
N GLU A 237 -13.60 16.80 7.36
CA GLU A 237 -12.56 17.78 7.00
C GLU A 237 -12.27 18.78 8.14
N ARG A 238 -13.29 19.13 8.93
CA ARG A 238 -13.19 20.13 10.02
C ARG A 238 -12.79 19.52 11.36
N ALA A 239 -12.71 18.19 11.48
CA ALA A 239 -12.46 17.52 12.76
C ALA A 239 -10.99 17.11 12.94
N ASP A 240 -10.53 17.11 14.17
CA ASP A 240 -9.28 16.46 14.60
C ASP A 240 -9.51 14.97 14.88
N VAL A 241 -10.73 14.62 15.31
CA VAL A 241 -11.14 13.26 15.65
C VAL A 241 -12.49 12.95 15.00
N VAL A 242 -12.55 11.87 14.23
CA VAL A 242 -13.79 11.40 13.61
C VAL A 242 -14.27 10.10 14.28
N LEU A 243 -15.50 10.12 14.77
CA LEU A 243 -16.18 8.98 15.39
C LEU A 243 -17.26 8.44 14.46
N ILE A 244 -17.12 7.19 14.02
CA ILE A 244 -18.11 6.51 13.17
C ILE A 244 -19.07 5.70 14.05
N VAL A 245 -20.36 6.01 13.97
CA VAL A 245 -21.41 5.32 14.71
C VAL A 245 -22.09 4.31 13.79
N ILE A 246 -22.04 3.04 14.20
CA ILE A 246 -22.66 1.92 13.47
C ILE A 246 -23.73 1.25 14.33
N ASN A 247 -24.79 0.75 13.68
CA ASN A 247 -25.79 -0.04 14.36
C ASN A 247 -25.27 -1.47 14.58
N GLY A 248 -24.98 -1.82 15.83
CA GLY A 248 -24.46 -3.14 16.20
C GLY A 248 -25.41 -4.33 15.99
N GLU A 249 -26.70 -4.10 15.72
CA GLU A 249 -27.67 -5.17 15.41
C GLU A 249 -27.68 -5.53 13.92
N GLU A 250 -27.46 -4.55 13.06
CA GLU A 250 -27.45 -4.72 11.59
C GLU A 250 -26.06 -5.08 11.06
N GLY A 251 -25.01 -4.87 11.87
CA GLY A 251 -23.63 -5.04 11.43
C GLY A 251 -23.18 -3.93 10.48
N ILE A 252 -22.03 -4.15 9.84
CA ILE A 252 -21.45 -3.18 8.89
C ILE A 252 -22.09 -3.39 7.52
N ILE A 253 -22.74 -2.35 6.99
CA ILE A 253 -23.31 -2.36 5.65
C ILE A 253 -22.49 -1.51 4.68
N GLU A 254 -22.82 -1.57 3.39
CA GLU A 254 -22.10 -0.87 2.31
C GLU A 254 -21.94 0.63 2.56
N GLN A 255 -23.01 1.31 2.98
CA GLN A 255 -22.97 2.73 3.28
C GLN A 255 -22.09 3.08 4.51
N ASP A 256 -21.94 2.18 5.49
CA ASP A 256 -20.96 2.37 6.58
C ASP A 256 -19.53 2.33 6.04
N LYS A 257 -19.26 1.45 5.06
CA LYS A 257 -17.96 1.34 4.41
C LYS A 257 -17.63 2.58 3.60
N HIS A 258 -18.61 3.14 2.88
CA HIS A 258 -18.43 4.39 2.14
C HIS A 258 -18.10 5.57 3.08
N ILE A 259 -18.89 5.75 4.14
CA ILE A 259 -18.66 6.84 5.12
C ILE A 259 -17.30 6.66 5.81
N ALA A 260 -16.90 5.43 6.14
CA ALA A 260 -15.59 5.14 6.70
C ALA A 260 -14.44 5.33 5.70
N GLY A 261 -14.66 5.04 4.43
CA GLY A 261 -13.72 5.28 3.34
C GLY A 261 -13.35 6.75 3.23
N TYR A 262 -14.35 7.65 3.28
CA TYR A 262 -14.10 9.09 3.25
C TYR A 262 -13.28 9.58 4.44
N ALA A 263 -13.55 9.08 5.65
CA ALA A 263 -12.76 9.42 6.83
C ALA A 263 -11.29 8.98 6.67
N PHE A 264 -11.08 7.77 6.14
CA PHE A 264 -9.75 7.23 5.86
C PHE A 264 -9.00 8.05 4.81
N GLU A 265 -9.65 8.41 3.69
CA GLU A 265 -9.07 9.24 2.63
C GLU A 265 -8.69 10.64 3.12
N ALA A 266 -9.45 11.21 4.06
CA ALA A 266 -9.15 12.49 4.70
C ALA A 266 -8.04 12.42 5.77
N GLY A 267 -7.36 11.27 5.92
CA GLY A 267 -6.24 11.10 6.85
C GLY A 267 -6.63 10.68 8.27
N HIS A 268 -7.93 10.44 8.53
CA HIS A 268 -8.42 9.93 9.82
C HIS A 268 -8.29 8.41 9.86
N ASN A 269 -7.09 7.93 10.16
CA ASN A 269 -6.72 6.53 9.98
C ASN A 269 -7.24 5.58 11.09
N TRP A 270 -7.89 6.08 12.14
CA TRP A 270 -8.29 5.28 13.31
C TRP A 270 -9.80 5.39 13.63
N PRO A 271 -10.67 4.55 13.06
CA PRO A 271 -12.04 4.45 13.54
C PRO A 271 -12.08 3.77 14.92
N LEU A 272 -12.48 4.53 15.95
CA LEU A 272 -12.87 3.98 17.26
C LEU A 272 -14.28 3.40 17.18
N TYR A 273 -14.41 2.07 17.28
CA TYR A 273 -15.70 1.39 17.28
C TYR A 273 -16.23 1.21 18.71
N PHE A 274 -17.35 1.88 19.04
CA PHE A 274 -18.09 1.60 20.27
C PHE A 274 -19.25 0.65 20.01
N ARG A 275 -19.23 -0.55 20.60
CA ARG A 275 -20.37 -1.48 20.61
C ARG A 275 -21.14 -1.33 21.92
N PHE A 276 -22.37 -0.84 21.88
CA PHE A 276 -23.24 -0.82 23.05
C PHE A 276 -24.27 -1.96 22.99
N ARG A 277 -24.16 -2.90 23.94
CA ARG A 277 -25.29 -3.71 24.43
C ARG A 277 -25.11 -3.91 25.93
N GLY A 278 -26.20 -3.74 26.67
CA GLY A 278 -26.19 -3.54 28.12
C GLY A 278 -25.41 -4.58 28.94
N GLY A 279 -24.73 -4.08 29.98
CA GLY A 279 -24.30 -4.85 31.16
C GLY A 279 -22.99 -5.62 31.04
N LYS A 280 -21.96 -5.12 31.75
CA LYS A 280 -20.63 -5.70 32.01
C LYS A 280 -19.65 -5.67 30.83
N GLY A 281 -18.82 -4.64 30.85
CA GLY A 281 -17.81 -4.34 29.85
C GLY A 281 -16.55 -5.19 29.92
N ILE A 282 -15.92 -5.31 28.76
CA ILE A 282 -14.47 -5.33 28.57
C ILE A 282 -14.22 -4.40 27.39
N ALA A 283 -13.48 -3.31 27.62
CA ALA A 283 -12.90 -2.50 26.55
C ALA A 283 -11.55 -3.12 26.22
N THR A 284 -11.27 -3.36 24.94
CA THR A 284 -9.92 -3.66 24.47
C THR A 284 -9.57 -2.58 23.47
N ALA A 285 -8.72 -1.64 23.87
CA ALA A 285 -7.91 -0.91 22.90
C ALA A 285 -6.99 -1.95 22.26
N ILE A 286 -7.21 -2.27 20.99
CA ILE A 286 -6.28 -3.12 20.23
C ILE A 286 -5.16 -2.18 19.78
N GLY A 287 -4.22 -1.91 20.68
CA GLY A 287 -2.86 -1.62 20.25
C GLY A 287 -2.33 -2.90 19.62
N VAL A 288 -2.05 -2.86 18.32
CA VAL A 288 -1.40 -3.98 17.65
C VAL A 288 0.04 -3.99 18.15
N LEU A 289 0.31 -4.72 19.24
CA LEU A 289 1.68 -5.16 19.53
C LEU A 289 2.05 -6.16 18.43
N VAL A 290 2.91 -5.72 17.51
CA VAL A 290 3.56 -6.60 16.56
C VAL A 290 4.82 -7.08 17.26
N THR A 291 4.73 -8.26 17.87
CA THR A 291 5.91 -8.88 18.43
C THR A 291 6.76 -9.49 17.33
N LEU A 292 8.05 -9.23 17.41
CA LEU A 292 9.05 -9.73 16.52
C LEU A 292 9.83 -10.88 17.19
N ALA A 293 9.69 -12.11 16.69
CA ALA A 293 10.46 -13.26 17.19
C ALA A 293 11.73 -13.43 16.34
N LEU A 294 12.91 -12.95 16.76
CA LEU A 294 14.07 -12.88 15.86
C LEU A 294 15.46 -12.61 16.43
N ILE A 295 16.42 -13.48 16.07
CA ILE A 295 17.86 -13.15 16.11
C ILE A 295 18.06 -11.83 15.37
N PRO A 296 18.30 -10.69 16.06
CA PRO A 296 18.34 -9.38 15.43
C PRO A 296 19.38 -9.38 14.33
N ALA A 297 18.89 -9.41 13.10
CA ALA A 297 19.67 -9.43 11.89
C ALA A 297 19.38 -8.13 11.15
N LEU A 298 20.30 -7.73 10.27
CA LEU A 298 20.23 -6.52 9.44
C LEU A 298 18.81 -6.23 8.93
N TRP A 299 18.13 -7.23 8.34
CA TRP A 299 16.79 -7.05 7.78
C TRP A 299 15.66 -7.00 8.83
N GLY A 300 15.77 -7.79 9.91
CA GLY A 300 14.75 -7.79 10.98
C GLY A 300 14.66 -6.45 11.69
N THR A 301 15.80 -5.80 11.96
CA THR A 301 15.82 -4.45 12.55
C THR A 301 15.29 -3.38 11.58
N ALA A 302 15.57 -3.49 10.28
CA ALA A 302 15.01 -2.57 9.30
C ALA A 302 13.46 -2.65 9.22
N LEU A 303 12.91 -3.85 9.23
CA LEU A 303 11.45 -4.04 9.26
C LEU A 303 10.83 -3.58 10.59
N ALA A 304 11.52 -3.75 11.73
CA ALA A 304 11.09 -3.19 13.00
C ALA A 304 11.00 -1.64 12.93
N SER A 305 11.94 -0.97 12.25
CA SER A 305 11.88 0.47 12.01
C SER A 305 10.71 0.88 11.12
N VAL A 306 10.32 0.05 10.13
CA VAL A 306 9.10 0.29 9.32
C VAL A 306 7.85 0.22 10.19
N LEU A 307 7.72 -0.83 11.00
CA LEU A 307 6.59 -1.00 11.93
C LEU A 307 6.52 0.13 12.95
N ALA A 308 7.65 0.52 13.54
CA ALA A 308 7.71 1.65 14.47
C ALA A 308 7.38 3.00 13.81
N ALA A 309 7.75 3.19 12.54
CA ALA A 309 7.34 4.38 11.77
C ALA A 309 5.81 4.43 11.56
N ASN A 310 5.15 3.27 11.57
CA ASN A 310 3.70 3.12 11.53
C ASN A 310 3.05 3.24 12.93
N GLN A 311 3.79 3.76 13.91
CA GLN A 311 3.36 3.93 15.31
C GLN A 311 3.03 2.63 16.04
N LEU A 312 3.57 1.50 15.57
CA LEU A 312 3.42 0.21 16.24
C LEU A 312 4.54 0.01 17.27
N ASP A 313 4.18 -0.57 18.42
CA ASP A 313 5.16 -0.99 19.42
C ASP A 313 5.70 -2.38 19.02
N VAL A 314 7.03 -2.50 19.03
CA VAL A 314 7.74 -3.67 18.52
C VAL A 314 8.63 -4.25 19.61
N ILE A 315 8.41 -5.50 19.97
CA ILE A 315 9.31 -6.23 20.90
C ILE A 315 10.13 -7.23 20.09
N MET A 316 11.45 -7.09 20.12
CA MET A 316 12.41 -7.97 19.44
C MET A 316 12.96 -9.05 20.37
N TRP A 317 12.74 -10.31 20.03
CA TRP A 317 13.36 -11.43 20.76
C TRP A 317 14.80 -11.71 20.29
N THR A 318 15.83 -11.35 21.05
CA THR A 318 17.23 -11.67 20.76
C THR A 318 17.77 -12.83 21.60
N ARG A 319 18.93 -13.40 21.22
CA ARG A 319 19.65 -14.39 22.04
C ARG A 319 20.73 -13.78 22.93
N GLY A 320 21.14 -12.55 22.64
CA GLY A 320 22.27 -11.89 23.31
C GLY A 320 21.79 -10.81 24.27
N GLU A 321 22.11 -10.96 25.55
CA GLU A 321 21.75 -9.98 26.58
C GLU A 321 22.38 -8.60 26.32
N ASP A 322 23.63 -8.57 25.83
CA ASP A 322 24.33 -7.34 25.47
C ASP A 322 23.58 -6.55 24.40
N GLN A 323 23.02 -7.25 23.41
CA GLN A 323 22.29 -6.64 22.32
C GLN A 323 20.89 -6.20 22.73
N SER A 324 20.22 -6.98 23.59
CA SER A 324 18.97 -6.57 24.23
C SER A 324 19.16 -5.26 24.99
N THR A 325 20.21 -5.20 25.80
CA THR A 325 20.60 -4.01 26.56
C THR A 325 20.92 -2.83 25.64
N GLU A 326 21.68 -3.04 24.57
CA GLU A 326 22.01 -2.00 23.59
C GLU A 326 20.74 -1.38 22.97
N ILE A 327 19.83 -2.21 22.46
CA ILE A 327 18.59 -1.74 21.83
C ILE A 327 17.72 -0.96 22.83
N ASN A 328 17.59 -1.46 24.06
CA ASN A 328 16.74 -0.82 25.07
C ASN A 328 17.32 0.46 25.66
N THR A 329 18.64 0.56 25.82
CA THR A 329 19.28 1.69 26.52
C THR A 329 19.89 2.73 25.60
N LYS A 330 20.38 2.32 24.43
CA LYS A 330 21.04 3.19 23.45
C LYS A 330 20.20 3.40 22.20
N HIS A 331 19.15 2.60 22.01
CA HIS A 331 18.34 2.62 20.80
C HIS A 331 19.18 2.45 19.52
N THR A 332 20.15 1.54 19.57
CA THR A 332 21.00 1.18 18.43
C THR A 332 21.08 -0.33 18.26
N ASN A 333 21.49 -0.77 17.07
CA ASN A 333 21.89 -2.15 16.83
C ASN A 333 23.18 -2.17 15.98
N GLN A 334 24.27 -1.67 16.54
CA GLN A 334 25.50 -1.31 15.82
C GLN A 334 26.11 -2.48 15.04
N ARG A 335 25.99 -3.71 15.57
CA ARG A 335 26.50 -4.91 14.91
C ARG A 335 25.86 -5.15 13.54
N PHE A 336 24.59 -4.80 13.38
CA PHE A 336 23.82 -5.12 12.18
C PHE A 336 23.47 -3.90 11.35
N LEU A 337 23.15 -2.78 11.99
CA LEU A 337 22.88 -1.49 11.34
C LEU A 337 23.74 -0.42 12.01
N PRO A 338 25.01 -0.28 11.61
CA PRO A 338 25.83 0.83 12.07
C PRO A 338 25.17 2.16 11.69
N ASP A 339 25.30 3.16 12.55
CA ASP A 339 24.79 4.53 12.37
C ASP A 339 23.26 4.69 12.35
N ALA A 340 22.49 3.62 12.55
CA ALA A 340 21.04 3.69 12.65
C ALA A 340 20.58 3.99 14.09
N GLU A 341 19.74 5.01 14.23
CA GLU A 341 19.00 5.30 15.46
C GLU A 341 17.62 4.63 15.39
N LEU A 342 17.30 3.82 16.41
CA LEU A 342 16.06 3.09 16.52
C LEU A 342 15.01 3.91 17.29
N SER A 343 13.74 3.72 16.96
CA SER A 343 12.66 4.32 17.73
C SER A 343 12.61 3.73 19.15
N PRO A 344 12.29 4.53 20.20
CA PRO A 344 12.01 4.02 21.55
C PRO A 344 10.86 3.01 21.62
N ARG A 345 10.01 2.95 20.59
CA ARG A 345 8.96 1.92 20.42
C ARG A 345 9.52 0.53 20.12
N ILE A 346 10.78 0.44 19.73
CA ILE A 346 11.48 -0.83 19.49
C ILE A 346 12.19 -1.20 20.77
N GLN A 347 11.69 -2.25 21.41
CA GLN A 347 12.29 -2.85 22.60
C GLN A 347 12.86 -4.22 22.25
N ALA A 348 13.76 -4.73 23.08
CA ALA A 348 14.32 -6.07 22.92
C ALA A 348 14.25 -6.86 24.23
N THR A 349 14.15 -8.19 24.11
CA THR A 349 14.18 -9.11 25.24
C THR A 349 14.87 -10.41 24.83
N THR A 350 15.45 -11.13 25.78
CA THR A 350 16.00 -12.48 25.57
C THR A 350 14.98 -13.59 25.82
N ASP A 351 13.82 -13.26 26.39
CA ASP A 351 12.75 -14.21 26.68
C ASP A 351 11.67 -14.21 25.59
N MET A 352 11.46 -15.38 24.98
CA MET A 352 10.45 -15.56 23.91
C MET A 352 9.04 -15.31 24.44
N ALA A 353 8.74 -15.75 25.66
CA ALA A 353 7.41 -15.62 26.25
C ALA A 353 7.04 -14.14 26.42
N THR A 354 7.94 -13.36 27.03
CA THR A 354 7.83 -11.91 27.15
C THR A 354 7.73 -11.23 25.80
N ALA A 355 8.49 -11.69 24.80
CA ALA A 355 8.43 -11.09 23.47
C ALA A 355 6.99 -11.16 22.95
N VAL A 356 6.39 -12.34 22.91
CA VAL A 356 5.10 -12.60 22.24
C VAL A 356 3.88 -12.41 23.13
N GLU A 357 4.07 -11.92 24.34
CA GLU A 357 2.98 -11.62 25.26
C GLU A 357 2.07 -10.53 24.69
N GLY A 358 0.78 -10.86 24.51
CA GLY A 358 -0.19 -9.93 23.92
C GLY A 358 -0.05 -9.68 22.42
N ALA A 359 0.87 -10.37 21.73
CA ALA A 359 1.09 -10.19 20.31
C ALA A 359 -0.12 -10.58 19.46
N SER A 360 -0.47 -9.75 18.49
CA SER A 360 -1.50 -10.05 17.47
C SER A 360 -0.90 -10.48 16.13
N ALA A 361 0.36 -10.14 15.90
CA ALA A 361 1.14 -10.58 14.75
C ALA A 361 2.57 -10.94 15.18
N VAL A 362 3.15 -11.93 14.50
CA VAL A 362 4.53 -12.36 14.66
C VAL A 362 5.25 -12.31 13.33
N LEU A 363 6.34 -11.52 13.28
CA LEU A 363 7.25 -11.47 12.13
C LEU A 363 8.53 -12.28 12.42
N ILE A 364 8.82 -13.28 11.58
CA ILE A 364 9.99 -14.15 11.66
C ILE A 364 10.97 -13.84 10.50
N VAL A 365 12.21 -13.47 10.81
CA VAL A 365 13.25 -13.08 9.81
C VAL A 365 14.57 -13.78 10.18
N ALA A 366 14.46 -15.01 10.67
CA ALA A 366 15.63 -15.80 11.05
C ALA A 366 16.35 -16.30 9.80
N PRO A 367 17.66 -16.58 9.84
CA PRO A 367 18.31 -17.35 8.79
C PRO A 367 17.54 -18.66 8.54
N SER A 368 17.54 -19.15 7.30
CA SER A 368 16.81 -20.36 6.90
C SER A 368 17.12 -21.56 7.80
N SER A 369 18.39 -21.72 8.18
CA SER A 369 18.87 -22.80 9.05
C SER A 369 18.40 -22.72 10.51
N ALA A 370 17.87 -21.57 10.94
CA ALA A 370 17.37 -21.38 12.29
C ALA A 370 15.83 -21.42 12.36
N MET A 371 15.15 -21.35 11.21
CA MET A 371 13.69 -21.19 11.14
C MET A 371 12.94 -22.22 11.98
N ARG A 372 13.22 -23.51 11.80
CA ARG A 372 12.56 -24.59 12.54
C ARG A 372 12.71 -24.44 14.05
N SER A 373 13.93 -24.19 14.53
CA SER A 373 14.20 -24.02 15.95
C SER A 373 13.49 -22.79 16.56
N VAL A 374 13.28 -21.74 15.75
CA VAL A 374 12.57 -20.53 16.19
C VAL A 374 11.06 -20.77 16.21
N ALA A 375 10.51 -21.35 15.16
CA ALA A 375 9.10 -21.72 15.10
C ALA A 375 8.72 -22.73 16.20
N HIS A 376 9.62 -23.68 16.51
CA HIS A 376 9.46 -24.62 17.62
C HIS A 376 9.35 -23.92 18.99
N GLN A 377 10.19 -22.93 19.26
CA GLN A 377 10.11 -22.15 20.50
C GLN A 377 8.85 -21.29 20.56
N LEU A 378 8.43 -20.74 19.41
CA LEU A 378 7.21 -19.96 19.30
C LEU A 378 5.96 -20.81 19.57
N LYS A 379 5.96 -22.11 19.24
CA LYS A 379 4.80 -23.01 19.38
C LYS A 379 4.17 -22.98 20.76
N ALA A 380 4.96 -22.89 21.83
CA ALA A 380 4.44 -22.86 23.21
C ALA A 380 3.59 -21.61 23.52
N HIS A 381 3.71 -20.56 22.72
CA HIS A 381 3.05 -19.27 22.90
C HIS A 381 2.15 -18.87 21.74
N TYR A 382 2.19 -19.63 20.64
CA TYR A 382 1.40 -19.41 19.44
C TYR A 382 -0.10 -19.53 19.73
N LYS A 383 -0.88 -18.61 19.17
CA LYS A 383 -2.34 -18.66 19.19
C LYS A 383 -2.88 -18.62 17.75
N PRO A 384 -3.94 -19.37 17.42
CA PRO A 384 -4.47 -19.45 16.05
C PRO A 384 -4.88 -18.11 15.41
N GLU A 385 -5.19 -17.11 16.24
CA GLU A 385 -5.52 -15.74 15.83
C GLU A 385 -4.30 -14.87 15.49
N MET A 386 -3.09 -15.29 15.85
CA MET A 386 -1.87 -14.54 15.54
C MET A 386 -1.59 -14.59 14.04
N LEU A 387 -1.41 -13.42 13.44
CA LEU A 387 -0.92 -13.30 12.07
C LEU A 387 0.56 -13.69 12.02
N ILE A 388 0.92 -14.70 11.22
CA ILE A 388 2.30 -15.15 11.09
C ILE A 388 2.89 -14.65 9.77
N ILE A 389 3.97 -13.90 9.84
CA ILE A 389 4.67 -13.32 8.70
C ILE A 389 6.12 -13.80 8.75
N HIS A 390 6.75 -14.10 7.62
CA HIS A 390 8.19 -14.24 7.54
C HIS A 390 8.80 -13.48 6.38
N ALA A 391 10.03 -12.99 6.57
CA ALA A 391 10.84 -12.37 5.50
C ALA A 391 12.14 -13.13 5.23
N THR A 392 12.23 -14.38 5.68
CA THR A 392 13.36 -15.27 5.43
C THR A 392 13.36 -15.76 3.98
N LYS A 393 14.51 -15.67 3.32
CA LYS A 393 14.72 -16.03 1.91
C LYS A 393 15.70 -17.22 1.80
N GLY A 394 15.18 -18.44 1.75
CA GLY A 394 15.98 -19.66 1.67
C GLY A 394 15.15 -20.93 1.87
N PHE A 395 15.81 -22.08 1.96
CA PHE A 395 15.22 -23.40 2.21
C PHE A 395 15.85 -24.05 3.44
N GLU A 396 15.12 -24.94 4.10
CA GLU A 396 15.72 -25.86 5.07
C GLU A 396 16.52 -26.92 4.31
N THR A 397 17.84 -26.96 4.51
CA THR A 397 18.76 -27.76 3.68
C THR A 397 18.50 -29.27 3.79
N GLU A 398 18.12 -29.75 4.98
CA GLU A 398 17.94 -31.16 5.27
C GLU A 398 16.63 -31.72 4.68
N SER A 399 15.55 -30.94 4.76
CA SER A 399 14.21 -31.36 4.32
C SER A 399 13.83 -30.81 2.94
N LEU A 400 14.60 -29.86 2.41
CA LEU A 400 14.35 -29.09 1.19
C LEU A 400 13.00 -28.33 1.21
N LYS A 401 12.46 -28.06 2.41
CA LYS A 401 11.18 -27.39 2.58
C LYS A 401 11.31 -25.88 2.51
N ARG A 402 10.23 -25.25 2.03
CA ARG A 402 10.03 -23.80 2.06
C ARG A 402 9.82 -23.32 3.50
N MET A 403 10.08 -22.05 3.76
CA MET A 403 10.00 -21.50 5.12
C MET A 403 8.57 -21.50 5.64
N SER A 404 7.59 -21.14 4.80
CA SER A 404 6.17 -21.25 5.09
C SER A 404 5.76 -22.67 5.51
N THR A 405 6.22 -23.69 4.80
CA THR A 405 6.00 -25.10 5.16
C THR A 405 6.63 -25.47 6.50
N VAL A 406 7.87 -25.05 6.75
CA VAL A 406 8.56 -25.30 8.03
C VAL A 406 7.81 -24.66 9.20
N ILE A 407 7.38 -23.40 9.03
CA ILE A 407 6.59 -22.67 10.04
C ILE A 407 5.26 -23.36 10.28
N SER A 408 4.55 -23.75 9.22
CA SER A 408 3.26 -24.44 9.29
C SER A 408 3.36 -25.76 10.05
N GLU A 409 4.42 -26.55 9.81
CA GLU A 409 4.65 -27.82 10.51
C GLU A 409 4.91 -27.61 12.01
N GLU A 410 5.80 -26.68 12.37
CA GLU A 410 6.14 -26.45 13.78
C GLU A 410 5.00 -25.79 14.55
N LEU A 411 4.26 -24.86 13.93
CA LEU A 411 3.13 -24.20 14.55
C LEU A 411 1.84 -25.02 14.48
N GLU A 412 1.82 -26.11 13.70
CA GLU A 412 0.62 -26.90 13.36
C GLU A 412 -0.53 -26.01 12.88
N CYS A 413 -0.22 -25.03 12.02
CA CYS A 413 -1.18 -24.13 11.42
C CYS A 413 -1.29 -24.36 9.91
N GLU A 414 -2.36 -23.87 9.29
CA GLU A 414 -2.50 -23.95 7.83
C GLU A 414 -1.41 -23.14 7.14
N GLU A 415 -0.63 -23.77 6.26
CA GLU A 415 0.43 -23.10 5.49
C GLU A 415 -0.09 -21.87 4.77
N GLY A 416 -1.31 -21.94 4.24
CA GLY A 416 -1.98 -20.85 3.54
C GLY A 416 -2.23 -19.59 4.36
N ARG A 417 -2.12 -19.65 5.70
CA ARG A 417 -2.23 -18.49 6.61
C ARG A 417 -0.90 -17.84 6.94
N VAL A 418 0.21 -18.50 6.63
CA VAL A 418 1.54 -17.89 6.77
C VAL A 418 1.70 -16.85 5.66
N VAL A 419 2.26 -15.69 5.99
CA VAL A 419 2.50 -14.62 5.02
C VAL A 419 3.99 -14.51 4.72
N VAL A 420 4.34 -14.46 3.45
CA VAL A 420 5.72 -14.26 2.98
C VAL A 420 5.90 -12.79 2.64
N LEU A 421 6.94 -12.13 3.15
CA LEU A 421 7.36 -10.79 2.73
C LEU A 421 8.65 -10.89 1.91
N SER A 422 8.64 -10.42 0.67
CA SER A 422 9.80 -10.44 -0.22
C SER A 422 9.78 -9.28 -1.22
N GLY A 423 10.88 -9.06 -1.95
CA GLY A 423 11.05 -7.93 -2.88
C GLY A 423 12.36 -7.17 -2.69
N PRO A 424 12.62 -6.17 -3.55
CA PRO A 424 13.83 -5.36 -3.52
C PRO A 424 13.84 -4.44 -2.31
N SER A 425 14.66 -4.79 -1.31
CA SER A 425 14.57 -4.15 0.01
C SER A 425 15.90 -4.23 0.78
N HIS A 426 16.93 -3.51 0.33
CA HIS A 426 18.18 -3.40 1.10
C HIS A 426 17.88 -2.71 2.44
N ALA A 427 18.34 -3.33 3.53
CA ALA A 427 18.02 -2.88 4.88
C ALA A 427 18.54 -1.46 5.15
N GLU A 428 19.72 -1.16 4.63
CA GLU A 428 20.41 0.12 4.75
C GLU A 428 19.63 1.27 4.10
N GLU A 429 18.89 0.99 3.04
CA GLU A 429 18.03 1.96 2.34
C GLU A 429 16.70 2.13 3.07
N VAL A 430 16.11 1.03 3.54
CA VAL A 430 14.84 1.04 4.28
C VAL A 430 14.93 1.83 5.57
N VAL A 431 16.03 1.66 6.32
CA VAL A 431 16.25 2.42 7.57
C VAL A 431 16.44 3.90 7.31
N LYS A 432 17.02 4.26 6.15
CA LYS A 432 17.13 5.65 5.68
C LYS A 432 15.83 6.21 5.09
N ARG A 433 14.73 5.43 5.14
CA ARG A 433 13.42 5.77 4.57
C ARG A 433 13.48 6.05 3.07
N CYS A 434 14.40 5.41 2.35
CA CYS A 434 14.40 5.46 0.89
C CYS A 434 13.16 4.73 0.35
N PRO A 435 12.54 5.22 -0.75
CA PRO A 435 11.39 4.56 -1.35
C PRO A 435 11.67 3.10 -1.65
N THR A 436 10.93 2.21 -0.99
CA THR A 436 11.10 0.76 -1.06
C THR A 436 9.79 0.12 -1.43
N THR A 437 9.82 -0.82 -2.35
CA THR A 437 8.62 -1.51 -2.81
C THR A 437 8.77 -3.02 -2.67
N VAL A 438 7.85 -3.66 -1.96
CA VAL A 438 7.87 -5.10 -1.67
C VAL A 438 6.51 -5.75 -1.94
N VAL A 439 6.50 -7.07 -1.84
CA VAL A 439 5.32 -7.93 -1.96
C VAL A 439 5.13 -8.70 -0.67
N VAL A 440 3.88 -8.80 -0.22
CA VAL A 440 3.43 -9.82 0.73
C VAL A 440 2.59 -10.86 0.01
N ALA A 441 2.79 -12.13 0.32
CA ALA A 441 2.05 -13.22 -0.32
C ALA A 441 1.52 -14.24 0.67
N SER A 442 0.26 -14.63 0.45
CA SER A 442 -0.43 -15.66 1.23
C SER A 442 -1.56 -16.28 0.40
N LEU A 443 -1.94 -17.52 0.71
CA LEU A 443 -3.13 -18.13 0.09
C LEU A 443 -4.41 -17.55 0.71
N ASP A 444 -4.34 -17.16 1.98
CA ASP A 444 -5.40 -16.41 2.64
C ASP A 444 -5.27 -14.90 2.34
N LYS A 445 -6.24 -14.39 1.59
CA LYS A 445 -6.30 -12.97 1.21
C LYS A 445 -6.33 -12.04 2.43
N ALA A 446 -7.05 -12.41 3.48
CA ALA A 446 -7.18 -11.57 4.68
C ALA A 446 -5.84 -11.44 5.42
N SER A 447 -5.08 -12.53 5.54
CA SER A 447 -3.73 -12.52 6.10
C SER A 447 -2.77 -11.65 5.29
N ALA A 448 -2.82 -11.72 3.95
CA ALA A 448 -2.00 -10.87 3.08
C ALA A 448 -2.34 -9.37 3.21
N GLU A 449 -3.64 -9.03 3.26
CA GLU A 449 -4.10 -7.64 3.46
C GLU A 449 -3.77 -7.12 4.85
N ALA A 450 -3.88 -7.95 5.89
CA ALA A 450 -3.47 -7.60 7.25
C ALA A 450 -1.97 -7.30 7.30
N ALA A 451 -1.12 -8.16 6.73
CA ALA A 451 0.31 -7.92 6.64
C ALA A 451 0.65 -6.66 5.81
N GLN A 452 -0.07 -6.43 4.71
CA GLN A 452 0.07 -5.20 3.91
C GLN A 452 -0.17 -3.96 4.78
N GLY A 453 -1.28 -3.93 5.53
CA GLY A 453 -1.63 -2.83 6.42
C GLY A 453 -0.59 -2.57 7.51
N LEU A 454 0.08 -3.61 8.02
CA LEU A 454 1.12 -3.45 9.04
C LEU A 454 2.35 -2.69 8.54
N PHE A 455 2.80 -2.94 7.31
CA PHE A 455 4.07 -2.39 6.80
C PHE A 455 3.89 -1.16 5.91
N MET A 456 2.73 -0.99 5.29
CA MET A 456 2.53 0.02 4.25
C MET A 456 2.55 1.45 4.81
N ASN A 457 3.39 2.32 4.23
CA ASN A 457 3.49 3.73 4.60
C ASN A 457 4.06 4.61 3.47
N ALA A 458 4.41 5.86 3.80
CA ALA A 458 4.88 6.87 2.85
C ALA A 458 6.18 6.51 2.09
N TYR A 459 7.02 5.61 2.63
CA TYR A 459 8.27 5.20 1.99
C TYR A 459 8.40 3.68 1.77
N PHE A 460 7.50 2.89 2.35
CA PHE A 460 7.49 1.44 2.25
C PHE A 460 6.17 0.98 1.62
N ARG A 461 6.18 0.75 0.30
CA ARG A 461 4.99 0.35 -0.46
C ARG A 461 4.91 -1.17 -0.52
N VAL A 462 3.75 -1.71 -0.17
CA VAL A 462 3.51 -3.15 -0.13
C VAL A 462 2.41 -3.54 -1.11
N TYR A 463 2.70 -4.49 -1.99
CA TYR A 463 1.72 -5.11 -2.89
C TYR A 463 1.35 -6.50 -2.39
N THR A 464 0.13 -6.95 -2.62
CA THR A 464 -0.29 -8.31 -2.31
C THR A 464 -0.08 -9.23 -3.52
N ASN A 465 0.25 -10.51 -3.28
CA ASN A 465 0.32 -11.55 -4.29
C ASN A 465 -0.31 -12.84 -3.73
N ARG A 466 -1.04 -13.59 -4.56
CA ARG A 466 -1.62 -14.88 -4.15
C ARG A 466 -0.65 -16.06 -4.30
N ASP A 467 0.39 -15.89 -5.11
CA ASP A 467 1.39 -16.92 -5.36
C ASP A 467 2.49 -16.91 -4.28
N MET A 468 2.14 -17.45 -3.11
CA MET A 468 3.06 -17.64 -1.99
C MET A 468 4.32 -18.42 -2.40
N ILE A 469 4.12 -19.51 -3.15
CA ILE A 469 5.20 -20.42 -3.57
C ILE A 469 6.18 -19.64 -4.45
N GLY A 470 5.72 -18.97 -5.51
CA GLY A 470 6.58 -18.21 -6.40
C GLY A 470 7.34 -17.09 -5.69
N VAL A 471 6.72 -16.39 -4.73
CA VAL A 471 7.38 -15.33 -3.96
C VAL A 471 8.52 -15.87 -3.09
N GLU A 472 8.34 -17.01 -2.42
CA GLU A 472 9.41 -17.67 -1.66
C GLU A 472 10.54 -18.17 -2.57
N LEU A 473 10.19 -18.89 -3.64
CA LEU A 473 11.17 -19.45 -4.58
C LEU A 473 12.00 -18.36 -5.25
N ALA A 474 11.35 -17.28 -5.67
CA ALA A 474 12.01 -16.11 -6.25
C ALA A 474 13.00 -15.50 -5.26
N GLY A 475 12.56 -15.22 -4.04
CA GLY A 475 13.38 -14.64 -2.98
C GLY A 475 14.58 -15.52 -2.59
N ALA A 476 14.40 -16.83 -2.56
CA ALA A 476 15.44 -17.79 -2.23
C ALA A 476 16.45 -17.94 -3.38
N PHE A 477 16.01 -18.34 -4.57
CA PHE A 477 16.90 -18.69 -5.67
C PHE A 477 17.64 -17.49 -6.27
N LYS A 478 17.12 -16.26 -6.15
CA LYS A 478 17.88 -15.06 -6.57
C LYS A 478 19.24 -14.94 -5.88
N ASN A 479 19.40 -15.50 -4.68
CA ASN A 479 20.65 -15.46 -3.93
C ASN A 479 21.75 -16.29 -4.62
N ILE A 480 21.37 -17.36 -5.33
CA ILE A 480 22.30 -18.17 -6.13
C ILE A 480 22.81 -17.36 -7.32
N ILE A 481 21.90 -16.67 -8.02
CA ILE A 481 22.27 -15.84 -9.17
C ILE A 481 23.11 -14.64 -8.74
N ALA A 482 22.80 -14.02 -7.60
CA ALA A 482 23.63 -12.96 -7.04
C ALA A 482 25.04 -13.43 -6.66
N LEU A 483 25.18 -14.67 -6.14
CA LEU A 483 26.48 -15.30 -5.89
C LEU A 483 27.27 -15.48 -7.20
N GLY A 484 26.63 -15.98 -8.25
CA GLY A 484 27.23 -16.09 -9.58
C GLY A 484 27.61 -14.74 -10.18
N ALA A 485 26.79 -13.70 -9.99
CA ALA A 485 27.06 -12.35 -10.49
C ALA A 485 28.30 -11.75 -9.80
N GLY A 486 28.39 -11.94 -8.48
CA GLY A 486 29.59 -11.60 -7.72
C GLY A 486 30.82 -12.33 -8.24
N MET A 487 30.72 -13.64 -8.48
CA MET A 487 31.82 -14.46 -8.98
C MET A 487 32.29 -14.02 -10.37
N SER A 488 31.35 -13.69 -11.26
CA SER A 488 31.63 -13.08 -12.56
C SER A 488 32.42 -11.78 -12.42
N ASP A 489 32.03 -10.90 -11.50
CA ASP A 489 32.76 -9.66 -11.23
C ASP A 489 34.15 -9.92 -10.62
N GLY A 490 34.27 -10.91 -9.73
CA GLY A 490 35.56 -11.33 -9.15
C GLY A 490 36.55 -11.86 -10.20
N LEU A 491 36.03 -12.47 -11.26
CA LEU A 491 36.82 -12.92 -12.43
C LEU A 491 37.16 -11.80 -13.41
N ASN A 492 36.69 -10.56 -13.16
CA ASN A 492 36.80 -9.39 -14.04
C ASN A 492 36.09 -9.58 -15.39
N PHE A 493 34.95 -10.28 -15.41
CA PHE A 493 34.06 -10.23 -16.57
C PHE A 493 33.22 -8.95 -16.57
N GLY A 494 32.86 -8.48 -17.76
CA GLY A 494 32.09 -7.25 -17.94
C GLY A 494 30.58 -7.43 -17.77
N ASP A 495 29.85 -6.32 -17.87
CA ASP A 495 28.40 -6.26 -17.65
C ASP A 495 27.59 -7.19 -18.58
N ASN A 496 28.12 -7.54 -19.76
CA ASN A 496 27.50 -8.52 -20.66
C ASN A 496 27.33 -9.90 -19.99
N ALA A 497 28.35 -10.37 -19.26
CA ALA A 497 28.29 -11.66 -18.57
C ALA A 497 27.27 -11.62 -17.42
N LYS A 498 27.22 -10.48 -16.70
CA LYS A 498 26.25 -10.24 -15.63
C LYS A 498 24.82 -10.21 -16.16
N ALA A 499 24.57 -9.49 -17.26
CA ALA A 499 23.25 -9.43 -17.91
C ALA A 499 22.79 -10.82 -18.39
N ALA A 500 23.69 -11.61 -18.97
CA ALA A 500 23.41 -12.99 -19.35
C ALA A 500 23.06 -13.85 -18.13
N LEU A 501 23.79 -13.71 -17.03
CA LEU A 501 23.54 -14.46 -15.79
C LEU A 501 22.18 -14.10 -15.16
N LEU A 502 21.80 -12.82 -15.17
CA LEU A 502 20.51 -12.36 -14.66
C LEU A 502 19.34 -12.96 -15.45
N THR A 503 19.39 -12.84 -16.78
CA THR A 503 18.32 -13.30 -17.67
C THR A 503 18.21 -14.82 -17.68
N ARG A 504 19.33 -15.53 -17.81
CA ARG A 504 19.35 -17.01 -17.78
C ARG A 504 19.04 -17.54 -16.38
N GLY A 505 19.51 -16.87 -15.34
CA GLY A 505 19.18 -17.18 -13.95
C GLY A 505 17.68 -17.08 -13.68
N LEU A 506 17.03 -16.00 -14.11
CA LEU A 506 15.58 -15.85 -14.00
C LEU A 506 14.83 -16.97 -14.74
N ALA A 507 15.33 -17.39 -15.89
CA ALA A 507 14.76 -18.52 -16.63
C ALA A 507 14.93 -19.87 -15.89
N GLU A 508 16.02 -20.08 -15.13
CA GLU A 508 16.15 -21.28 -14.29
C GLU A 508 15.16 -21.24 -13.12
N ILE A 509 15.06 -20.09 -12.45
CA ILE A 509 14.13 -19.86 -11.33
C ILE A 509 12.69 -20.11 -11.79
N THR A 510 12.32 -19.58 -12.96
CA THR A 510 10.98 -19.73 -13.52
C THR A 510 10.66 -21.19 -13.82
N ARG A 511 11.59 -21.92 -14.46
CA ARG A 511 11.40 -23.35 -14.77
C ARG A 511 11.13 -24.19 -13.53
N ILE A 512 12.01 -24.10 -12.53
CA ILE A 512 11.82 -24.88 -11.30
C ILE A 512 10.58 -24.40 -10.53
N GLY A 513 10.30 -23.10 -10.58
CA GLY A 513 9.13 -22.50 -9.97
C GLY A 513 7.83 -23.09 -10.49
N VAL A 514 7.67 -23.14 -11.81
CA VAL A 514 6.49 -23.74 -12.47
C VAL A 514 6.32 -25.21 -12.07
N GLU A 515 7.40 -25.99 -12.08
CA GLU A 515 7.36 -27.40 -11.70
C GLU A 515 7.00 -27.60 -10.21
N MET A 516 7.33 -26.62 -9.37
CA MET A 516 6.93 -26.59 -7.95
C MET A 516 5.53 -25.99 -7.71
N GLY A 517 4.81 -25.64 -8.77
CA GLY A 517 3.44 -25.10 -8.71
C GLY A 517 3.34 -23.59 -8.49
N ALA A 518 4.38 -22.82 -8.82
CA ALA A 518 4.33 -21.35 -8.77
C ALA A 518 3.74 -20.74 -10.05
N ASN A 519 3.25 -19.50 -9.93
CA ASN A 519 2.80 -18.72 -11.08
C ASN A 519 4.02 -18.10 -11.80
N PRO A 520 4.20 -18.34 -13.11
CA PRO A 520 5.34 -17.81 -13.85
C PRO A 520 5.40 -16.27 -13.86
N LEU A 521 4.26 -15.58 -13.78
CA LEU A 521 4.21 -14.11 -13.78
C LEU A 521 4.79 -13.49 -12.50
N THR A 522 4.82 -14.24 -11.39
CA THR A 522 5.44 -13.77 -10.14
C THR A 522 6.93 -13.45 -10.33
N PHE A 523 7.63 -14.23 -11.17
CA PHE A 523 9.05 -14.04 -11.43
C PHE A 523 9.34 -12.78 -12.25
N SER A 524 8.38 -12.29 -13.03
CA SER A 524 8.49 -11.01 -13.74
C SER A 524 8.20 -9.79 -12.85
N GLY A 525 7.69 -10.00 -11.64
CA GLY A 525 7.34 -8.94 -10.69
C GLY A 525 8.46 -8.55 -9.72
N LEU A 526 8.08 -7.81 -8.67
CA LEU A 526 8.99 -7.32 -7.62
C LEU A 526 9.74 -8.44 -6.90
N ALA A 527 9.06 -9.54 -6.56
CA ALA A 527 9.67 -10.67 -5.85
C ALA A 527 10.71 -11.41 -6.70
N GLY A 528 10.54 -11.42 -8.03
CA GLY A 528 11.44 -12.04 -8.99
C GLY A 528 12.49 -11.06 -9.51
N ILE A 529 12.28 -10.55 -10.73
CA ILE A 529 13.27 -9.73 -11.42
C ILE A 529 13.67 -8.48 -10.62
N GLY A 530 12.73 -7.84 -9.91
CA GLY A 530 13.02 -6.65 -9.11
C GLY A 530 14.06 -6.93 -8.03
N ASP A 531 13.80 -7.93 -7.19
CA ASP A 531 14.71 -8.33 -6.12
C ASP A 531 16.00 -8.98 -6.65
N LEU A 532 15.93 -9.70 -7.76
CA LEU A 532 17.09 -10.29 -8.43
C LEU A 532 18.08 -9.20 -8.88
N VAL A 533 17.61 -8.18 -9.60
CA VAL A 533 18.45 -7.10 -10.11
C VAL A 533 19.15 -6.39 -8.96
N VAL A 534 18.40 -5.92 -7.96
CA VAL A 534 19.00 -5.16 -6.84
C VAL A 534 20.02 -5.97 -6.04
N THR A 535 19.88 -7.30 -6.00
CA THR A 535 20.76 -8.18 -5.24
C THR A 535 22.01 -8.56 -6.01
N ALA A 536 21.95 -8.61 -7.34
CA ALA A 536 23.05 -9.02 -8.19
C ALA A 536 23.89 -7.83 -8.70
N THR A 537 23.39 -6.59 -8.61
CA THR A 537 24.11 -5.38 -9.02
C THR A 537 24.64 -4.54 -7.85
N SER A 538 24.34 -4.90 -6.61
CA SER A 538 24.70 -4.12 -5.43
C SER A 538 25.83 -4.74 -4.62
N GLN A 539 26.81 -3.93 -4.22
CA GLN A 539 27.87 -4.35 -3.31
C GLN A 539 27.38 -4.57 -1.86
N HIS A 540 26.19 -4.06 -1.52
CA HIS A 540 25.52 -4.33 -0.24
C HIS A 540 25.02 -5.78 -0.14
N SER A 541 24.87 -6.46 -1.28
CA SER A 541 24.49 -7.87 -1.30
C SER A 541 25.61 -8.75 -0.76
N ARG A 542 25.31 -9.45 0.34
CA ARG A 542 26.21 -10.44 0.94
C ARG A 542 26.54 -11.59 -0.01
N ASN A 543 25.57 -12.04 -0.80
CA ASN A 543 25.78 -13.09 -1.80
C ASN A 543 26.72 -12.61 -2.91
N TRP A 544 26.50 -11.40 -3.42
CA TRP A 544 27.39 -10.81 -4.42
C TRP A 544 28.81 -10.64 -3.88
N ARG A 545 28.98 -10.13 -2.65
CA ARG A 545 30.30 -9.96 -2.04
C ARG A 545 31.02 -11.29 -1.84
N ALA A 546 30.33 -12.33 -1.34
CA ALA A 546 30.89 -13.67 -1.22
C ALA A 546 31.32 -14.21 -2.58
N GLY A 547 30.47 -14.06 -3.60
CA GLY A 547 30.77 -14.45 -4.97
C GLY A 547 32.03 -13.77 -5.50
N SER A 548 32.16 -12.46 -5.31
CA SER A 548 33.33 -11.68 -5.76
C SER A 548 34.63 -12.16 -5.14
N LEU A 549 34.62 -12.51 -3.84
CA LEU A 549 35.80 -13.04 -3.17
C LEU A 549 36.17 -14.43 -3.68
N LEU A 550 35.18 -15.31 -3.90
CA LEU A 550 35.39 -16.63 -4.51
C LEU A 550 35.93 -16.51 -5.95
N GLY A 551 35.40 -15.59 -6.74
CA GLY A 551 35.88 -15.31 -8.11
C GLY A 551 37.32 -14.80 -8.15
N LYS A 552 37.77 -14.13 -7.08
CA LYS A 552 39.17 -13.71 -6.87
C LYS A 552 40.09 -14.83 -6.39
N GLY A 553 39.57 -16.04 -6.21
CA GLY A 553 40.33 -17.23 -5.81
C GLY A 553 40.46 -17.44 -4.30
N GLN A 554 39.68 -16.73 -3.47
CA GLN A 554 39.64 -17.03 -2.03
C GLN A 554 38.91 -18.34 -1.77
N LYS A 555 39.32 -19.08 -0.73
CA LYS A 555 38.64 -20.31 -0.32
C LYS A 555 37.33 -19.99 0.39
N LEU A 556 36.35 -20.89 0.26
CA LEU A 556 35.02 -20.73 0.84
C LEU A 556 35.06 -20.48 2.35
N ASP A 557 35.87 -21.26 3.09
CA ASP A 557 35.99 -21.14 4.54
C ASP A 557 36.55 -19.78 4.99
N ASP A 558 37.51 -19.24 4.23
CA ASP A 558 38.11 -17.92 4.48
C ASP A 558 37.08 -16.81 4.24
N VAL A 559 36.32 -16.92 3.14
CA VAL A 559 35.23 -15.99 2.80
C VAL A 559 34.18 -15.97 3.91
N LEU A 560 33.67 -17.14 4.31
CA LEU A 560 32.66 -17.25 5.36
C LEU A 560 33.15 -16.69 6.71
N SER A 561 34.40 -16.97 7.07
CA SER A 561 35.01 -16.46 8.31
C SER A 561 35.14 -14.93 8.29
N SER A 562 35.52 -14.34 7.16
CA SER A 562 35.69 -12.89 7.02
C SER A 562 34.39 -12.09 7.06
N MET A 563 33.27 -12.68 6.62
CA MET A 563 32.00 -11.96 6.49
C MET A 563 31.22 -11.87 7.81
N GLY A 564 31.51 -12.72 8.80
CA GLY A 564 30.89 -12.67 10.14
C GLY A 564 29.36 -12.86 10.17
N MET A 565 28.76 -13.25 9.04
CA MET A 565 27.31 -13.36 8.83
C MET A 565 26.98 -14.52 7.89
N VAL A 566 25.73 -15.00 7.97
CA VAL A 566 25.23 -16.06 7.07
C VAL A 566 25.07 -15.54 5.64
N VAL A 567 25.57 -16.32 4.68
CA VAL A 567 25.39 -16.12 3.23
C VAL A 567 24.40 -17.17 2.72
N GLU A 568 23.13 -16.77 2.62
CA GLU A 568 22.02 -17.67 2.23
C GLU A 568 22.23 -18.33 0.87
N GLY A 569 22.89 -17.67 -0.08
CA GLY A 569 23.13 -18.18 -1.43
C GLY A 569 23.91 -19.49 -1.46
N ILE A 570 24.84 -19.71 -0.52
CA ILE A 570 25.61 -20.96 -0.45
C ILE A 570 24.70 -22.14 -0.07
N ARG A 571 23.91 -21.99 1.01
CA ARG A 571 22.94 -23.01 1.46
C ARG A 571 21.84 -23.23 0.43
N THR A 572 21.35 -22.15 -0.18
CA THR A 572 20.32 -22.22 -1.22
C THR A 572 20.85 -22.95 -2.45
N THR A 573 22.13 -22.77 -2.83
CA THR A 573 22.75 -23.51 -3.95
C THR A 573 22.77 -25.01 -3.67
N GLN A 574 23.10 -25.42 -2.45
CA GLN A 574 23.03 -26.83 -2.04
C GLN A 574 21.61 -27.38 -2.15
N ALA A 575 20.62 -26.66 -1.61
CA ALA A 575 19.22 -27.08 -1.69
C ALA A 575 18.72 -27.14 -3.15
N ALA A 576 19.08 -26.15 -3.97
CA ALA A 576 18.70 -26.07 -5.38
C ALA A 576 19.20 -27.27 -6.19
N HIS A 577 20.44 -27.73 -5.95
CA HIS A 577 20.96 -28.92 -6.62
C HIS A 577 20.07 -30.14 -6.36
N PHE A 578 19.71 -30.42 -5.11
CA PHE A 578 18.84 -31.55 -4.77
C PHE A 578 17.38 -31.35 -5.21
N ILE A 579 16.85 -30.13 -5.13
CA ILE A 579 15.51 -29.79 -5.63
C ILE A 579 15.45 -30.02 -7.14
N SER A 580 16.46 -29.57 -7.90
CA SER A 580 16.52 -29.74 -9.35
C SER A 580 16.50 -31.21 -9.76
N GLN A 581 17.21 -32.09 -9.01
CA GLN A 581 17.19 -33.53 -9.23
C GLN A 581 15.83 -34.15 -8.89
N LYS A 582 15.22 -33.74 -7.76
CA LYS A 582 13.92 -34.24 -7.32
C LYS A 582 12.82 -33.99 -8.34
N TYR A 583 12.83 -32.81 -8.96
CA TYR A 583 11.83 -32.41 -9.95
C TYR A 583 12.27 -32.65 -11.41
N GLY A 584 13.48 -33.17 -11.65
CA GLY A 584 13.98 -33.42 -13.00
C GLY A 584 14.19 -32.17 -13.86
N VAL A 585 14.38 -31.00 -13.23
CA VAL A 585 14.52 -29.71 -13.92
C VAL A 585 16.00 -29.35 -14.09
N GLN A 586 16.41 -28.97 -15.30
CA GLN A 586 17.77 -28.50 -15.53
C GLN A 586 17.98 -27.07 -14.97
N MET A 587 18.90 -26.95 -14.01
CA MET A 587 19.40 -25.67 -13.47
C MET A 587 20.93 -25.53 -13.62
N PRO A 588 21.44 -25.38 -14.86
CA PRO A 588 22.87 -25.29 -15.16
C PRO A 588 23.67 -24.29 -14.32
N ILE A 589 23.16 -23.08 -14.08
CA ILE A 589 23.87 -22.06 -13.29
C ILE A 589 23.98 -22.51 -11.85
N ALA A 590 22.87 -22.97 -11.25
CA ALA A 590 22.87 -23.48 -9.89
C ALA A 590 23.76 -24.72 -9.73
N ASP A 591 23.76 -25.62 -10.71
CA ASP A 591 24.58 -26.83 -10.73
C ASP A 591 26.07 -26.52 -10.84
N GLN A 592 26.46 -25.59 -11.72
CA GLN A 592 27.86 -25.16 -11.80
C GLN A 592 28.33 -24.45 -10.53
N LEU A 593 27.48 -23.62 -9.92
CA LEU A 593 27.80 -23.02 -8.62
C LEU A 593 27.90 -24.06 -7.51
N TYR A 594 27.08 -25.12 -7.54
CA TYR A 594 27.20 -26.24 -6.61
C TYR A 594 28.57 -26.92 -6.72
N HIS A 595 29.04 -27.20 -7.94
CA HIS A 595 30.37 -27.78 -8.16
C HIS A 595 31.51 -26.86 -7.68
N VAL A 596 31.38 -25.54 -7.86
CA VAL A 596 32.39 -24.58 -7.36
C VAL A 596 32.41 -24.56 -5.84
N LEU A 597 31.25 -24.54 -5.19
CA LEU A 597 31.15 -24.42 -3.74
C LEU A 597 31.47 -25.71 -2.99
N PHE A 598 31.12 -26.87 -3.54
CA PHE A 598 31.12 -28.14 -2.80
C PHE A 598 31.97 -29.24 -3.44
N GLN A 599 32.52 -29.04 -4.64
CA GLN A 599 33.35 -30.03 -5.35
C GLN A 599 34.68 -29.44 -5.86
N GLU A 600 35.13 -28.33 -5.28
CA GLU A 600 36.43 -27.70 -5.56
C GLU A 600 36.66 -27.32 -7.03
N ARG A 601 35.59 -27.18 -7.83
CA ARG A 601 35.70 -26.73 -9.22
C ARG A 601 36.14 -25.27 -9.26
N GLN A 602 37.06 -24.93 -10.16
CA GLN A 602 37.47 -23.54 -10.34
C GLN A 602 36.35 -22.70 -10.99
N PRO A 603 36.12 -21.46 -10.54
CA PRO A 603 35.11 -20.56 -11.12
C PRO A 603 35.22 -20.38 -12.65
N ARG A 604 36.44 -20.33 -13.20
CA ARG A 604 36.65 -20.20 -14.66
C ARG A 604 36.16 -21.43 -15.41
N ASP A 605 36.50 -22.62 -14.93
CA ASP A 605 36.09 -23.89 -15.54
C ASP A 605 34.56 -24.06 -15.52
N ALA A 606 33.88 -23.52 -14.50
CA ALA A 606 32.42 -23.49 -14.43
C ALA A 606 31.81 -22.62 -15.54
N VAL A 607 32.40 -21.48 -15.82
CA VAL A 607 31.97 -20.57 -16.90
C VAL A 607 32.19 -21.23 -18.27
N GLU A 608 33.34 -21.86 -18.48
CA GLU A 608 33.63 -22.60 -19.72
C GLU A 608 32.59 -23.72 -19.97
N ALA A 609 32.19 -24.44 -18.92
CA ALA A 609 31.14 -25.44 -19.05
C ALA A 609 29.76 -24.85 -19.33
N LEU A 610 29.42 -23.66 -18.81
CA LEU A 610 28.17 -22.99 -19.16
C LEU A 610 28.16 -22.55 -20.63
N MET A 611 29.29 -22.05 -21.12
CA MET A 611 29.44 -21.56 -22.50
C MET A 611 29.55 -22.69 -23.53
N GLY A 612 30.07 -23.85 -23.15
CA GLY A 612 30.25 -25.03 -24.01
C GLY A 612 29.01 -25.90 -24.19
N ARG A 613 27.84 -25.47 -23.71
CA ARG A 613 26.59 -26.24 -23.83
C ARG A 613 26.04 -26.21 -25.25
N ASP A 614 25.27 -27.25 -25.58
CA ASP A 614 24.58 -27.33 -26.88
C ASP A 614 23.66 -26.12 -27.10
N PRO A 615 23.59 -25.59 -28.34
CA PRO A 615 22.70 -24.50 -28.69
C PRO A 615 21.25 -24.81 -28.33
N LYS A 616 20.56 -23.85 -27.70
CA LYS A 616 19.13 -23.92 -27.37
C LYS A 616 18.39 -22.69 -27.86
N THR A 617 17.07 -22.80 -28.02
CA THR A 617 16.20 -21.64 -28.25
C THR A 617 16.16 -20.76 -27.01
N GLU A 618 16.03 -19.44 -27.20
CA GLU A 618 16.00 -18.50 -26.10
C GLU A 618 14.74 -18.64 -25.22
N MET A 619 13.59 -18.83 -25.87
CA MET A 619 12.31 -19.09 -25.25
C MET A 619 12.12 -20.60 -25.15
N GLU A 620 11.99 -21.12 -23.94
CA GLU A 620 11.50 -22.48 -23.69
C GLU A 620 9.96 -22.41 -23.63
N VAL A 621 9.28 -23.31 -24.36
CA VAL A 621 7.83 -23.29 -24.54
C VAL A 621 7.15 -23.59 -23.19
N MET A 622 6.38 -22.65 -22.64
CA MET A 622 5.45 -22.96 -21.54
C MET A 622 4.33 -23.85 -22.07
N THR A 623 3.99 -24.91 -21.36
CA THR A 623 2.86 -25.77 -21.72
C THR A 623 1.55 -24.99 -21.52
N LEU A 624 0.58 -25.20 -22.41
CA LEU A 624 -0.76 -24.57 -22.34
C LEU A 624 -1.46 -24.86 -21.01
N GLU A 625 -1.29 -26.07 -20.46
CA GLU A 625 -1.86 -26.49 -19.18
C GLU A 625 -1.43 -25.60 -18.00
N THR A 626 -0.17 -25.15 -17.97
CA THR A 626 0.33 -24.23 -16.93
C THR A 626 -0.29 -22.84 -17.03
N TRP A 627 -0.61 -22.38 -18.25
CA TRP A 627 -1.26 -21.08 -18.46
C TRP A 627 -2.72 -21.10 -18.00
N GLU A 628 -3.46 -22.16 -18.32
CA GLU A 628 -4.88 -22.30 -17.98
C GLU A 628 -5.11 -22.39 -16.46
N GLN A 629 -4.21 -23.05 -15.71
CA GLN A 629 -4.31 -23.21 -14.25
C GLN A 629 -4.36 -21.90 -13.44
N TRP A 630 -3.81 -20.80 -13.98
CA TRP A 630 -3.76 -19.50 -13.30
C TRP A 630 -4.74 -18.46 -13.86
N HIS A 631 -5.37 -18.76 -15.00
CA HIS A 631 -6.26 -17.84 -15.72
C HIS A 631 -7.75 -18.24 -15.68
N SER A 632 -8.08 -19.39 -15.07
CA SER A 632 -9.42 -19.76 -14.60
C SER A 632 -9.62 -19.39 -13.14
#